data_AF-A0AAP6CZU6-F1
#
_entry.id   AF-A0AAP6CZU6-F1
#
_cell.length_a   1.000
_cell.length_b   1.000
_cell.length_c   1.000
_cell.angle_alpha   90.00
_cell.angle_beta   90.00
_cell.angle_gamma   90.00
#
_symmetry.space_group_name_H-M   'P 1'
#
loop_
_entity.id
_entity.type
_entity.pdbx_description
1 polymer ?
#
loop_
_entity_poly.entity_id
_entity_poly.type
_entity_poly.pdbx_seq_one_letter_code
_entity_poly.pdbx_strand_id
1 'polypeptide(L)'
;GPLEIKNTDGAGDAALSALVHDMAANSFHQKEVPTSGKHEVRCLTYSSLSQICKYANRVSYEVLTQHSPRLSRALPEREDSLEETYWDR
;
A
#
# COMPACT_ATOMS: atom_id res chain seq x y z
N GLY A 1 -12.31 7.70 -4.67
CA GLY A 1 -13.01 7.09 -3.51
C GLY A 1 -14.06 6.13 -4.03
N PRO A 2 -14.51 5.14 -3.24
CA PRO A 2 -15.44 4.13 -3.73
C PRO A 2 -16.82 4.73 -4.00
N LEU A 3 -17.49 4.24 -5.04
CA LEU A 3 -18.87 4.65 -5.39
C LEU A 3 -19.88 4.26 -4.30
N GLU A 4 -19.61 3.15 -3.59
CA GLU A 4 -20.40 2.66 -2.48
C GLU A 4 -19.46 2.12 -1.39
N ILE A 5 -19.67 2.53 -0.14
CA ILE A 5 -18.93 2.02 1.02
C ILE A 5 -19.72 0.84 1.58
N LYS A 6 -19.15 -0.37 1.49
CA LYS A 6 -19.81 -1.60 1.97
C LYS A 6 -19.49 -1.92 3.43
N ASN A 7 -18.32 -1.52 3.90
CA ASN A 7 -17.89 -1.68 5.29
C ASN A 7 -16.77 -0.69 5.61
N THR A 8 -16.79 -0.03 6.77
CA THR A 8 -15.67 0.79 7.26
C THR A 8 -14.76 0.04 8.22
N ASP A 9 -15.24 -1.07 8.79
CA ASP A 9 -14.50 -1.88 9.74
C ASP A 9 -13.31 -2.55 9.05
N GLY A 10 -12.15 -2.49 9.70
CA GLY A 10 -10.90 -3.06 9.17
C GLY A 10 -10.19 -2.23 8.10
N ALA A 11 -10.79 -1.14 7.59
CA ALA A 11 -10.09 -0.27 6.62
C ALA A 11 -8.82 0.37 7.22
N GLY A 12 -8.88 0.75 8.51
CA GLY A 12 -7.73 1.25 9.26
C GLY A 12 -6.68 0.16 9.53
N ASP A 13 -7.11 -1.06 9.86
CA ASP A 13 -6.22 -2.21 10.07
C ASP A 13 -5.47 -2.58 8.79
N ALA A 14 -6.15 -2.44 7.65
CA ALA A 14 -5.57 -2.67 6.33
C ALA A 14 -4.55 -1.59 5.96
N ALA A 15 -4.83 -0.31 6.23
CA ALA A 15 -3.84 0.76 6.11
C ALA A 15 -2.62 0.53 7.02
N LEU A 16 -2.83 0.09 8.26
CA LEU A 16 -1.75 -0.25 9.17
C LEU A 16 -0.90 -1.42 8.63
N SER A 17 -1.55 -2.43 8.05
CA SER A 17 -0.86 -3.56 7.42
C SER A 17 0.06 -3.12 6.28
N ALA A 18 -0.37 -2.13 5.49
CA ALA A 18 0.42 -1.53 4.42
C ALA A 18 1.69 -0.82 4.95
N LEU A 19 1.57 -0.08 6.06
CA LEU A 19 2.71 0.54 6.74
C LEU A 19 3.69 -0.52 7.28
N VAL A 20 3.18 -1.55 7.96
CA VAL A 20 4.00 -2.65 8.50
C VAL A 20 4.73 -3.38 7.38
N HIS A 21 4.07 -3.60 6.24
CA HIS A 21 4.69 -4.18 5.06
C HIS A 21 5.88 -3.34 4.55
N ASP A 22 5.75 -2.02 4.49
CA ASP A 22 6.84 -1.14 4.05
C ASP A 22 8.02 -1.11 5.04
N MET A 23 7.75 -1.17 6.35
CA MET A 23 8.78 -1.32 7.38
C MET A 23 9.52 -2.67 7.29
N ALA A 24 8.78 -3.75 7.01
CA ALA A 24 9.35 -5.07 6.81
C ALA A 24 10.20 -5.12 5.53
N ALA A 25 9.74 -4.49 4.45
CA ALA A 25 10.48 -4.36 3.20
C ALA A 25 11.82 -3.64 3.41
N ASN A 26 11.86 -2.62 4.27
CA ASN A 26 13.11 -1.93 4.61
C ASN A 26 14.11 -2.87 5.28
N SER A 27 13.63 -3.61 6.29
CA SER A 27 14.44 -4.57 7.04
C SER A 27 14.91 -5.74 6.16
N PHE A 28 14.08 -6.19 5.23
CA PHE A 28 14.42 -7.21 4.25
C PHE A 28 15.48 -6.71 3.27
N HIS A 29 15.25 -5.54 2.66
CA HIS A 29 16.18 -4.93 1.70
C HIS A 29 17.55 -4.64 2.32
N GLN A 30 17.62 -4.29 3.61
CA GLN A 30 18.89 -4.09 4.31
C GLN A 30 19.71 -5.37 4.45
N LYS A 31 19.05 -6.52 4.64
CA LYS A 31 19.71 -7.83 4.75
C LYS A 31 20.22 -8.31 3.40
N GLU A 32 19.40 -8.16 2.36
CA GLU A 32 19.73 -8.64 1.01
C GLU A 32 20.72 -7.73 0.28
N VAL A 33 20.62 -6.41 0.47
CA VAL A 33 21.43 -5.40 -0.23
C VAL A 33 22.03 -4.39 0.77
N PRO A 34 22.97 -4.82 1.63
CA PRO A 34 23.52 -3.98 2.69
C PRO A 34 24.34 -2.79 2.17
N THR A 35 24.84 -2.86 0.93
CA THR A 35 25.62 -1.79 0.28
C THR A 35 24.75 -0.78 -0.46
N SER A 36 23.42 -0.89 -0.40
CA SER A 36 22.53 0.07 -1.05
C SER A 36 22.64 1.44 -0.40
N GLY A 37 22.67 2.50 -1.23
CA GLY A 37 22.57 3.89 -0.78
C GLY A 37 21.31 4.19 0.05
N LYS A 38 20.27 3.35 -0.05
CA LYS A 38 19.07 3.47 0.78
C LYS A 38 19.32 3.27 2.28
N HIS A 39 20.44 2.66 2.65
CA HIS A 39 20.79 2.35 4.04
C HIS A 39 21.97 3.18 4.57
N GLU A 40 22.42 4.20 3.82
CA GLU A 40 23.39 5.19 4.31
C GLU A 40 22.88 5.92 5.55
N VAL A 41 21.56 6.11 5.63
CA VAL A 41 20.87 6.65 6.79
C VAL A 41 19.90 5.59 7.31
N ARG A 42 19.84 5.45 8.64
CA ARG A 42 18.86 4.56 9.29
C ARG A 42 17.45 5.13 9.16
N CYS A 43 16.68 4.60 8.22
CA CYS A 43 15.27 4.92 8.04
C CYS A 43 14.37 3.86 8.70
N LEU A 44 13.17 4.27 9.13
CA LEU A 44 12.17 3.34 9.69
C LEU A 44 11.41 2.59 8.60
N THR A 45 11.07 3.30 7.52
CA THR A 45 10.28 2.83 6.39
C THR A 45 11.15 2.77 5.14
N TYR A 46 10.78 1.92 4.19
CA TYR A 46 11.50 1.74 2.93
C TYR A 46 11.17 2.86 1.93
N SER A 47 9.92 3.29 1.95
CA SER A 47 9.37 4.32 1.08
C SER A 47 9.18 5.64 1.84
N SER A 48 9.01 6.72 1.08
CA SER A 48 8.63 8.01 1.66
C SER A 48 7.21 7.99 2.22
N LEU A 49 6.90 8.91 3.14
CA LEU A 49 5.56 9.02 3.73
C LEU A 49 4.46 9.14 2.67
N SER A 50 4.68 9.92 1.59
CA SER A 50 3.69 10.09 0.52
C SER A 50 3.41 8.80 -0.24
N GLN A 51 4.43 7.97 -0.48
CA GLN A 51 4.28 6.66 -1.11
C GLN A 51 3.54 5.69 -0.19
N ILE A 52 3.84 5.70 1.11
CA ILE A 52 3.14 4.88 2.11
C ILE A 52 1.67 5.30 2.20
N CYS A 53 1.37 6.60 2.21
CA CYS A 53 -0.02 7.07 2.21
C CYS A 53 -0.77 6.61 0.95
N LYS A 54 -0.14 6.65 -0.23
CA LYS A 54 -0.75 6.09 -1.45
C LYS A 54 -1.05 4.60 -1.31
N TYR A 55 -0.11 3.83 -0.80
CA TYR A 55 -0.27 2.39 -0.60
C TYR A 55 -1.36 2.07 0.45
N ALA A 56 -1.29 2.70 1.62
CA ALA A 56 -2.27 2.55 2.69
C ALA A 56 -3.69 2.93 2.23
N ASN A 57 -3.84 4.05 1.52
CA ASN A 57 -5.13 4.47 0.98
C ASN A 57 -5.70 3.44 -0.01
N ARG A 58 -4.85 2.82 -0.83
CA ARG A 58 -5.27 1.77 -1.77
C ARG A 58 -5.73 0.52 -1.04
N VAL A 59 -4.99 0.07 -0.03
CA VAL A 59 -5.37 -1.10 0.77
C VAL A 59 -6.67 -0.85 1.54
N SER A 60 -6.83 0.33 2.13
CA SER A 60 -8.09 0.73 2.77
C SER A 60 -9.25 0.74 1.78
N TYR A 61 -9.04 1.27 0.56
CA TYR A 61 -10.08 1.27 -0.48
C TYR A 61 -10.60 -0.13 -0.77
N GLU A 62 -9.70 -1.11 -0.94
CA GLU A 62 -10.13 -2.49 -1.22
C GLU A 62 -11.01 -3.05 -0.09
N VAL A 63 -10.66 -2.79 1.17
CA VAL A 63 -11.49 -3.19 2.32
C VAL A 63 -12.83 -2.46 2.34
N LEU A 64 -12.86 -1.16 2.01
CA LEU A 64 -14.10 -0.38 1.94
C LEU A 64 -15.10 -0.92 0.91
N THR A 65 -14.60 -1.57 -0.15
CA THR A 65 -15.42 -2.10 -1.26
C THR A 65 -15.97 -3.52 -1.04
N GLN A 66 -15.67 -4.15 0.09
CA GLN A 66 -16.10 -5.51 0.43
C GLN A 66 -16.76 -5.57 1.83
N HIS A 67 -17.46 -6.65 2.13
CA HIS A 67 -18.10 -6.83 3.44
C HIS A 67 -17.15 -7.33 4.53
N SER A 68 -16.12 -8.10 4.15
CA SER A 68 -15.15 -8.67 5.09
C SER A 68 -14.09 -7.61 5.47
N PRO A 69 -13.70 -7.49 6.74
CA PRO A 69 -12.57 -6.65 7.13
C PRO A 69 -11.21 -7.25 6.72
N ARG A 70 -11.18 -8.51 6.24
CA ARG A 70 -9.97 -9.21 5.80
C ARG A 70 -9.94 -9.36 4.28
N LEU A 71 -8.83 -8.98 3.67
CA LEU A 71 -8.55 -9.26 2.26
C LEU A 71 -8.21 -10.74 2.08
N SER A 72 -8.83 -11.39 1.10
CA SER A 72 -8.55 -12.78 0.70
C SER A 72 -7.65 -12.88 -0.54
N ARG A 73 -7.37 -11.75 -1.18
CA ARG A 73 -6.56 -11.63 -2.39
C ARG A 73 -5.57 -10.47 -2.25
N ALA A 74 -4.48 -10.55 -3.01
CA ALA A 74 -3.52 -9.45 -3.12
C ALA A 74 -4.14 -8.24 -3.83
N LEU A 75 -3.48 -7.08 -3.73
CA LEU A 75 -3.84 -5.93 -4.54
C LEU A 75 -3.63 -6.25 -6.03
N PRO A 76 -4.52 -5.75 -6.92
CA PRO A 76 -4.28 -5.83 -8.35
C PRO A 76 -3.05 -5.01 -8.74
N GLU A 77 -2.28 -5.49 -9.73
CA GLU A 77 -1.06 -4.83 -10.21
C GLU A 77 -1.32 -3.50 -10.94
N ARG A 78 -2.56 -3.28 -11.39
CA ARG A 78 -3.00 -2.08 -12.11
C ARG A 78 -4.28 -1.49 -11.52
N GLU A 79 -4.40 -0.17 -11.63
CA GLU A 79 -5.56 0.57 -11.18
C GLU A 79 -6.37 1.01 -12.40
N ASP A 80 -7.50 0.34 -12.66
CA ASP A 80 -8.34 0.62 -13.85
C ASP A 80 -8.89 2.06 -13.88
N SER A 81 -8.80 2.82 -12.78
CA SER A 81 -9.47 4.13 -12.64
C SER A 81 -8.56 5.35 -12.79
N LEU A 82 -7.24 5.20 -12.91
CA LEU A 82 -6.32 6.34 -13.11
C LEU A 82 -5.60 6.35 -14.47
N GLU A 83 -5.68 5.26 -15.24
CA GLU A 83 -4.93 5.11 -16.49
C GLU A 83 -5.72 5.41 -17.79
N GLU A 84 -7.06 5.44 -17.79
CA GLU A 84 -7.81 5.72 -19.03
C GLU A 84 -7.45 7.10 -19.64
N THR A 85 -7.11 8.09 -18.82
CA THR A 85 -6.73 9.42 -19.33
C THR A 85 -5.29 9.53 -19.85
N TYR A 86 -4.43 8.54 -19.59
CA TYR A 86 -3.03 8.57 -20.02
C TYR A 86 -2.78 7.77 -21.30
N TRP A 87 -3.63 6.78 -21.61
CA TRP A 87 -3.47 5.90 -22.78
C TRP A 87 -4.38 6.24 -23.98
N ASP A 88 -5.31 7.18 -23.84
CA ASP A 88 -6.17 7.67 -24.94
C ASP A 88 -5.48 8.70 -25.88
N ARG A 89 -4.15 8.63 -26.03
CA ARG A 89 -3.38 9.45 -26.99
C ARG A 89 -2.55 8.61 -27.94
#